data_AF-A0A258Z3F1-F1
#
_entry.id   AF-A0A258Z3F1-F1
#
_cell.length_a   1.000
_cell.length_b   1.000
_cell.length_c   1.000
_cell.angle_alpha   90.00
_cell.angle_beta   90.00
_cell.angle_gamma   90.00
#
_symmetry.space_group_name_H-M   'P 1'
#
loop_
_entity.id
_entity.type
_entity.pdbx_description
1 polymer ?
#
loop_
_entity_poly.entity_id
_entity_poly.type
_entity_poly.pdbx_seq_one_letter_code
_entity_poly.pdbx_strand_id
1 'polypeptide(L)'
;AYRPKLGDSIAINGTCLSVVTLESDGFTVELSPETLAHIATEKLKGNVHIEPAMMMGERFEGHIVQGHIDTIGTVDSITNNGNSFDVIISVDPKFITLIPPKGSITIDGVSLTVNEVMKESFRLTIIPITMRETLFGTYKKGTRVNIETDVFARYMHHIMNTSKKNDLSWNDVERISALY
;
A
#
# COMPACT_ATOMS: atom_id res chain seq x y z
N ALA A 1 16.14 -8.77 -18.40
CA ALA A 1 16.26 -7.95 -17.19
C ALA A 1 15.99 -6.50 -17.56
N TYR A 2 15.15 -5.80 -16.80
CA TYR A 2 14.84 -4.39 -17.02
C TYR A 2 16.09 -3.51 -16.84
N ARG A 3 16.23 -2.45 -17.65
CA ARG A 3 17.32 -1.47 -17.55
C ARG A 3 16.70 -0.07 -17.35
N PRO A 4 16.88 0.53 -16.15
CA PRO A 4 16.36 1.86 -15.86
C PRO A 4 16.92 2.93 -16.80
N LYS A 5 16.11 3.93 -17.11
CA LYS A 5 16.52 5.19 -17.72
C LYS A 5 16.37 6.34 -16.73
N LEU A 6 17.08 7.43 -17.00
CA LEU A 6 16.92 8.66 -16.22
C LEU A 6 15.46 9.12 -16.29
N GLY A 7 14.86 9.37 -15.12
CA GLY A 7 13.46 9.78 -14.99
C GLY A 7 12.44 8.63 -14.99
N ASP A 8 12.86 7.37 -15.15
CA ASP A 8 11.95 6.24 -15.00
C ASP A 8 11.41 6.16 -13.56
N SER A 9 10.13 5.80 -13.43
CA SER A 9 9.50 5.53 -12.15
C SER A 9 9.66 4.05 -11.79
N ILE A 10 10.20 3.80 -10.59
CA ILE A 10 10.45 2.45 -10.08
C ILE A 10 9.93 2.38 -8.65
N ALA A 11 9.10 1.37 -8.38
CA ALA A 11 8.64 1.08 -7.03
C ALA A 11 9.73 0.32 -6.26
N ILE A 12 10.18 0.89 -5.13
CA ILE A 12 11.11 0.25 -4.19
C ILE A 12 10.37 -0.01 -2.88
N ASN A 13 10.20 -1.29 -2.53
CA ASN A 13 9.31 -1.73 -1.44
C ASN A 13 7.93 -1.04 -1.54
N GLY A 14 7.38 -0.99 -2.75
CA GLY A 14 6.10 -0.36 -3.05
C GLY A 14 6.11 1.16 -3.04
N THR A 15 7.23 1.83 -2.83
CA THR A 15 7.31 3.30 -2.90
C THR A 15 7.74 3.73 -4.29
N CYS A 16 6.91 4.47 -5.01
CA CYS A 16 7.24 5.02 -6.33
C CYS A 16 8.33 6.09 -6.19
N LEU A 17 9.49 5.85 -6.81
CA LEU A 17 10.62 6.76 -6.79
C LEU A 17 11.16 6.96 -8.21
N SER A 18 11.72 8.14 -8.45
CA SER A 18 12.26 8.51 -9.77
C SER A 18 13.77 8.29 -9.82
N VAL A 19 14.23 7.71 -10.92
CA VAL A 19 15.67 7.52 -11.18
C VAL A 19 16.34 8.85 -11.48
N VAL A 20 17.36 9.22 -10.70
CA VAL A 20 18.08 10.49 -10.82
C VAL A 20 19.54 10.34 -11.27
N THR A 21 20.13 9.17 -11.13
CA THR A 21 21.46 8.87 -11.67
C THR A 21 21.53 7.40 -12.09
N LEU A 22 22.25 7.14 -13.18
CA LEU A 22 22.55 5.79 -13.66
C LEU A 22 24.00 5.48 -13.36
N GLU A 23 24.24 4.31 -12.78
CA GLU A 23 25.57 3.79 -12.46
C GLU A 23 25.88 2.58 -13.35
N SER A 24 27.12 2.09 -13.33
CA SER A 24 27.53 0.94 -14.16
C SER A 24 26.77 -0.36 -13.83
N ASP A 25 26.37 -0.52 -12.57
CA ASP A 25 25.73 -1.72 -12.02
C ASP A 25 24.48 -1.38 -11.19
N GLY A 26 23.93 -0.18 -11.34
CA GLY A 26 22.79 0.27 -10.55
C GLY A 26 22.23 1.63 -10.96
N PHE A 27 21.44 2.21 -10.08
CA PHE A 27 20.85 3.53 -10.22
C PHE A 27 20.60 4.14 -8.85
N THR A 28 20.45 5.46 -8.82
CA THR A 28 20.03 6.17 -7.62
C THR A 28 18.63 6.74 -7.81
N VAL A 29 17.93 6.91 -6.70
CA VAL A 29 16.61 7.51 -6.64
C VAL A 29 16.59 8.59 -5.57
N GLU A 30 15.68 9.54 -5.72
CA GLU A 30 15.49 10.62 -4.75
C GLU A 30 14.21 10.39 -3.93
N LEU A 31 14.30 10.62 -2.62
CA LEU A 31 13.16 10.57 -1.71
C LEU A 31 12.78 11.99 -1.30
N SER A 32 11.51 12.33 -1.47
CA SER A 32 10.98 13.60 -0.96
C SER A 32 10.84 13.56 0.57
N PRO A 33 10.86 14.72 1.25
CA PRO A 33 10.56 14.79 2.69
C PRO A 33 9.21 14.18 3.07
N GLU A 34 8.20 14.35 2.20
CA GLU A 34 6.88 13.74 2.36
C GLU A 34 7.00 12.21 2.38
N THR A 35 7.66 11.64 1.37
CA THR A 35 7.87 10.19 1.28
C THR A 35 8.57 9.64 2.52
N LEU A 36 9.59 10.32 3.02
CA LEU A 36 10.35 9.91 4.22
C LEU A 36 9.47 9.82 5.47
N ALA A 37 8.41 10.62 5.57
CA ALA A 37 7.49 10.59 6.72
C ALA A 37 6.54 9.38 6.70
N HIS A 38 6.31 8.78 5.52
CA HIS A 38 5.26 7.78 5.31
C HIS A 38 5.76 6.35 5.08
N ILE A 39 7.08 6.14 4.95
CA ILE A 39 7.67 4.82 4.67
C ILE A 39 8.57 4.31 5.80
N ALA A 40 8.75 2.99 5.87
CA ALA A 40 9.72 2.35 6.73
C ALA A 40 11.14 2.51 6.15
N THR A 41 11.77 3.67 6.38
CA THR A 41 13.08 4.04 5.81
C THR A 41 14.21 3.07 6.15
N GLU A 42 14.12 2.36 7.27
CA GLU A 42 15.06 1.29 7.63
C GLU A 42 15.10 0.15 6.61
N LYS A 43 14.03 -0.04 5.82
CA LYS A 43 13.92 -1.07 4.78
C LYS A 43 14.55 -0.68 3.45
N LEU A 44 15.06 0.54 3.32
CA LEU A 44 15.81 0.97 2.13
C LEU A 44 17.27 0.50 2.15
N LYS A 45 17.63 -0.35 3.12
CA LYS A 45 18.97 -0.94 3.26
C LYS A 45 18.91 -2.44 2.98
N GLY A 46 19.92 -2.95 2.28
CA GLY A 46 20.02 -4.37 1.93
C GLY A 46 19.09 -4.73 0.77
N ASN A 47 18.43 -5.89 0.87
CA ASN A 47 17.54 -6.36 -0.18
C ASN A 47 16.22 -5.60 -0.15
N VAL A 48 15.77 -5.17 -1.33
CA VAL A 48 14.51 -4.47 -1.54
C VAL A 48 13.71 -5.15 -2.65
N HIS A 49 12.39 -5.08 -2.58
CA HIS A 49 11.52 -5.42 -3.69
C HIS A 49 11.54 -4.28 -4.71
N ILE A 50 11.73 -4.60 -5.99
CA ILE A 50 11.83 -3.61 -7.08
C ILE A 50 10.85 -3.99 -8.18
N GLU A 51 9.98 -3.06 -8.54
CA GLU A 51 9.05 -3.22 -9.65
C GLU A 51 9.07 -1.95 -10.53
N PRO A 52 9.49 -2.05 -11.81
CA PRO A 52 9.40 -0.93 -12.75
C PRO A 52 7.95 -0.55 -13.03
N ALA A 53 7.72 0.73 -13.37
CA ALA A 53 6.40 1.15 -13.84
C ALA A 53 5.96 0.31 -15.06
N MET A 54 4.72 -0.17 -15.01
CA MET A 54 4.13 -0.99 -16.05
C MET A 54 4.05 -0.24 -17.38
N MET A 55 4.45 -0.88 -18.48
CA MET A 55 4.31 -0.28 -19.82
C MET A 55 2.89 -0.48 -20.36
N MET A 56 2.47 0.44 -21.25
CA MET A 56 1.19 0.31 -21.94
C MET A 56 1.15 -0.98 -22.78
N GLY A 57 0.12 -1.79 -22.56
CA GLY A 57 -0.09 -3.05 -23.27
C GLY A 57 0.61 -4.27 -22.65
N GLU A 58 1.30 -4.11 -21.51
CA GLU A 58 1.81 -5.24 -20.74
C GLU A 58 0.69 -6.01 -20.01
N ARG A 59 1.05 -7.17 -19.45
CA ARG A 59 0.12 -7.94 -18.61
C ARG A 59 -0.12 -7.21 -17.30
N PHE A 60 -1.39 -6.98 -17.00
CA PHE A 60 -1.83 -6.45 -15.72
C PHE A 60 -2.18 -7.61 -14.79
N GLU A 61 -1.32 -7.89 -13.80
CA GLU A 61 -1.54 -8.95 -12.82
C GLU A 61 -1.60 -8.37 -11.41
N GLY A 62 -2.48 -8.90 -10.57
CA GLY A 62 -2.75 -8.33 -9.25
C GLY A 62 -3.81 -7.23 -9.30
N HIS A 63 -3.45 -6.02 -8.88
CA HIS A 63 -4.33 -4.85 -8.85
C HIS A 63 -3.55 -3.56 -9.13
N ILE A 64 -4.24 -2.41 -9.17
CA ILE A 64 -3.62 -1.13 -9.48
C ILE A 64 -2.82 -0.69 -8.25
N VAL A 65 -1.50 -0.63 -8.41
CA VAL A 65 -0.56 -0.12 -7.41
C VAL A 65 0.05 1.16 -7.97
N GLN A 66 -0.11 2.27 -7.25
CA GLN A 66 0.44 3.58 -7.64
C GLN A 66 1.86 3.79 -7.10
N GLY A 67 2.22 3.04 -6.07
CA GLY A 67 3.43 3.20 -5.29
C GLY A 67 3.34 4.36 -4.29
N HIS A 68 2.12 4.65 -3.82
CA HIS A 68 1.81 5.73 -2.88
C HIS A 68 1.46 5.12 -1.53
N ILE A 69 2.46 4.99 -0.66
CA ILE A 69 2.31 4.36 0.66
C ILE A 69 1.39 5.21 1.53
N ASP A 70 0.30 4.61 2.00
CA ASP A 70 -0.66 5.28 2.88
C ASP A 70 -0.23 5.21 4.34
N THR A 71 0.39 4.08 4.74
CA THR A 71 0.73 3.82 6.13
C THR A 71 1.79 2.73 6.29
N ILE A 72 2.31 2.60 7.51
CA ILE A 72 3.24 1.55 7.90
C ILE A 72 2.50 0.57 8.81
N GLY A 73 2.49 -0.70 8.43
CA GLY A 73 1.99 -1.78 9.27
C GLY A 73 3.09 -2.48 10.05
N THR A 74 2.69 -3.32 11.00
CA THR A 74 3.61 -4.18 11.75
C THR A 74 3.16 -5.63 11.64
N VAL A 75 4.07 -6.53 11.29
CA VAL A 75 3.81 -7.98 11.27
C VAL A 75 3.67 -8.49 12.71
N ASP A 76 2.47 -8.91 13.10
CA ASP A 76 2.19 -9.42 14.44
C ASP A 76 2.54 -10.90 14.58
N SER A 77 2.27 -11.69 13.53
CA SER A 77 2.57 -13.11 13.49
C SER A 77 2.68 -13.65 12.06
N ILE A 78 3.44 -14.73 11.92
CA ILE A 78 3.54 -15.55 10.71
C ILE A 78 3.41 -17.00 11.16
N THR A 79 2.37 -17.68 10.70
CA THR A 79 2.07 -19.07 11.10
C THR A 79 1.99 -19.93 9.86
N ASN A 80 2.76 -21.03 9.82
CA ASN A 80 2.61 -22.02 8.76
C ASN A 80 1.28 -22.76 8.93
N ASN A 81 0.48 -22.79 7.88
CA ASN A 81 -0.82 -23.46 7.83
C ASN A 81 -0.86 -24.42 6.63
N GLY A 82 -0.15 -25.53 6.75
CA GLY A 82 -0.07 -26.56 5.72
C GLY A 82 0.81 -26.13 4.54
N ASN A 83 0.17 -25.71 3.43
CA ASN A 83 0.88 -25.30 2.21
C ASN A 83 0.89 -23.78 1.99
N SER A 84 0.54 -23.00 3.01
CA SER A 84 0.57 -21.55 2.99
C SER A 84 0.95 -21.01 4.36
N PHE A 85 1.08 -19.69 4.45
CA PHE A 85 1.45 -18.99 5.66
C PHE A 85 0.39 -17.93 5.97
N ASP A 86 -0.17 -17.98 7.17
CA ASP A 86 -1.04 -16.93 7.68
C ASP A 86 -0.19 -15.83 8.30
N VAL A 87 -0.26 -14.64 7.71
CA VAL A 87 0.44 -13.44 8.15
C VAL A 87 -0.57 -12.45 8.68
N ILE A 88 -0.43 -12.04 9.94
CA ILE A 88 -1.28 -11.02 10.56
C ILE A 88 -0.47 -9.73 10.63
N ILE A 89 -1.05 -8.64 10.13
CA ILE A 89 -0.44 -7.31 10.11
C ILE A 89 -1.35 -6.33 10.83
N SER A 90 -0.83 -5.63 11.83
CA SER A 90 -1.51 -4.53 12.51
C SER A 90 -1.26 -3.21 11.80
N VAL A 91 -2.25 -2.32 11.87
CA VAL A 91 -2.22 -0.98 11.28
C VAL A 91 -3.09 -0.04 12.11
N ASP A 92 -2.83 1.27 12.04
CA ASP A 92 -3.70 2.27 12.68
C ASP A 92 -5.17 2.03 12.23
N PRO A 93 -6.12 1.92 13.19
CA PRO A 93 -7.52 1.58 12.90
C PRO A 93 -8.19 2.47 11.85
N LYS A 94 -7.73 3.72 11.68
CA LYS A 94 -8.28 4.61 10.66
C LYS A 94 -8.08 4.11 9.22
N PHE A 95 -7.08 3.24 8.98
CA PHE A 95 -6.84 2.64 7.67
C PHE A 95 -7.60 1.34 7.45
N ILE A 96 -8.13 0.71 8.50
CA ILE A 96 -8.92 -0.52 8.38
C ILE A 96 -10.18 -0.29 7.51
N THR A 97 -10.75 0.91 7.54
CA THR A 97 -11.89 1.30 6.68
C THR A 97 -11.58 1.26 5.19
N LEU A 98 -10.30 1.29 4.81
CA LEU A 98 -9.81 1.21 3.44
C LEU A 98 -9.38 -0.22 3.04
N ILE A 99 -9.51 -1.19 3.94
CA ILE A 99 -9.04 -2.57 3.76
C ILE A 99 -10.26 -3.51 3.86
N PRO A 100 -10.99 -3.75 2.76
CA PRO A 100 -12.14 -4.64 2.81
C PRO A 100 -11.73 -6.12 2.77
N PRO A 101 -12.50 -7.03 3.40
CA PRO A 101 -12.28 -8.46 3.26
C PRO A 101 -12.43 -8.88 1.80
N LYS A 102 -11.53 -9.76 1.32
CA LYS A 102 -11.38 -10.14 -0.10
C LYS A 102 -10.98 -8.99 -1.04
N GLY A 103 -10.66 -7.82 -0.50
CA GLY A 103 -10.06 -6.73 -1.25
C GLY A 103 -8.59 -6.96 -1.56
N SER A 104 -8.07 -6.11 -2.43
CA SER A 104 -6.65 -6.04 -2.73
C SER A 104 -5.92 -5.15 -1.73
N ILE A 105 -4.67 -5.47 -1.45
CA ILE A 105 -3.77 -4.64 -0.65
C ILE A 105 -2.34 -4.86 -1.12
N THR A 106 -1.51 -3.83 -1.01
CA THR A 106 -0.10 -3.91 -1.37
C THR A 106 0.77 -3.84 -0.12
N ILE A 107 1.66 -4.82 0.05
CA ILE A 107 2.64 -4.88 1.14
C ILE A 107 4.03 -4.86 0.55
N ASP A 108 4.78 -3.78 0.77
CA ASP A 108 6.12 -3.55 0.20
C ASP A 108 6.19 -3.78 -1.32
N GLY A 109 5.13 -3.40 -2.04
CA GLY A 109 5.03 -3.56 -3.50
C GLY A 109 4.49 -4.92 -3.95
N VAL A 110 4.20 -5.84 -3.03
CA VAL A 110 3.58 -7.13 -3.39
C VAL A 110 2.06 -7.01 -3.30
N SER A 111 1.39 -7.21 -4.44
CA SER A 111 -0.07 -7.28 -4.52
C SER A 111 -0.60 -8.56 -3.87
N LEU A 112 -1.52 -8.42 -2.91
CA LEU A 112 -2.06 -9.52 -2.10
C LEU A 112 -3.58 -9.38 -1.91
N THR A 113 -4.21 -10.47 -1.51
CA THR A 113 -5.64 -10.49 -1.17
C THR A 113 -5.82 -10.54 0.35
N VAL A 114 -6.70 -9.70 0.87
CA VAL A 114 -7.07 -9.69 2.28
C VAL A 114 -8.00 -10.86 2.58
N ASN A 115 -7.60 -11.75 3.48
CA ASN A 115 -8.40 -12.92 3.83
C ASN A 115 -9.44 -12.61 4.92
N GLU A 116 -9.06 -11.81 5.91
CA GLU A 116 -9.86 -11.47 7.07
C GLU A 116 -9.45 -10.10 7.61
N VAL A 117 -10.42 -9.35 8.14
CA VAL A 117 -10.23 -8.02 8.69
C VAL A 117 -10.71 -8.01 10.13
N MET A 118 -9.85 -7.57 11.03
CA MET A 118 -10.10 -7.41 12.46
C MET A 118 -10.12 -5.90 12.79
N LYS A 119 -10.29 -5.55 14.07
CA LYS A 119 -10.46 -4.15 14.50
C LYS A 119 -9.25 -3.26 14.16
N GLU A 120 -8.03 -3.78 14.30
CA GLU A 120 -6.77 -3.02 14.20
C GLU A 120 -5.71 -3.81 13.41
N SER A 121 -6.14 -4.87 12.72
CA SER A 121 -5.27 -5.77 11.97
C SER A 121 -6.04 -6.50 10.87
N PHE A 122 -5.31 -7.15 9.97
CA PHE A 122 -5.87 -7.99 8.93
C PHE A 122 -4.98 -9.22 8.70
N ARG A 123 -5.57 -10.28 8.14
CA ARG A 123 -4.87 -11.52 7.80
C ARG A 123 -4.68 -11.64 6.30
N LEU A 124 -3.48 -12.03 5.92
CA LEU A 124 -3.10 -12.44 4.58
C LEU A 124 -2.72 -13.92 4.60
N THR A 125 -3.05 -14.65 3.53
CA THR A 125 -2.56 -16.01 3.29
C THR A 125 -1.53 -15.94 2.17
N ILE A 126 -0.27 -16.18 2.52
CA ILE A 126 0.87 -16.10 1.61
C ILE A 126 1.22 -17.51 1.12
N ILE A 127 1.28 -17.67 -0.20
CA ILE A 127 1.66 -18.94 -0.83
C ILE A 127 3.18 -19.13 -0.86
N PRO A 128 3.70 -20.37 -1.01
CA PRO A 128 5.12 -20.65 -0.88
C PRO A 128 6.00 -19.93 -1.90
N ILE A 129 5.51 -19.70 -3.12
CA ILE A 129 6.25 -18.95 -4.14
C ILE A 129 6.43 -17.48 -3.73
N THR A 130 5.38 -16.83 -3.21
CA THR A 130 5.47 -15.45 -2.72
C THR A 130 6.42 -15.36 -1.51
N MET A 131 6.38 -16.33 -0.60
CA MET A 131 7.34 -16.39 0.51
C MET A 131 8.80 -16.49 0.05
N ARG A 132 9.05 -17.17 -1.08
CA ARG A 132 10.41 -17.40 -1.59
C ARG A 132 10.94 -16.26 -2.45
N GLU A 133 10.09 -15.73 -3.33
CA GLU A 133 10.50 -14.76 -4.36
C GLU A 133 10.38 -13.30 -3.89
N THR A 134 9.85 -13.06 -2.69
CA THR A 134 9.67 -11.72 -2.13
C THR A 134 10.29 -11.59 -0.75
N LEU A 135 10.29 -10.36 -0.21
CA LEU A 135 10.79 -10.08 1.13
C LEU A 135 10.00 -10.78 2.24
N PHE A 136 8.81 -11.34 1.96
CA PHE A 136 8.02 -12.06 2.96
C PHE A 136 8.79 -13.18 3.67
N GLY A 137 9.68 -13.89 2.96
CA GLY A 137 10.53 -14.93 3.56
C GLY A 137 11.52 -14.40 4.60
N THR A 138 11.75 -13.09 4.64
CA THR A 138 12.63 -12.43 5.62
C THR A 138 11.86 -11.85 6.81
N TYR A 139 10.53 -11.78 6.72
CA TYR A 139 9.71 -11.15 7.75
C TYR A 139 9.65 -12.00 9.01
N LYS A 140 9.58 -11.29 10.13
CA LYS A 140 9.40 -11.83 11.46
C LYS A 140 8.45 -10.93 12.25
N LYS A 141 7.95 -11.42 13.39
CA LYS A 141 7.18 -10.59 14.31
C LYS A 141 7.92 -9.28 14.62
N GLY A 142 7.19 -8.16 14.55
CA GLY A 142 7.71 -6.81 14.73
C GLY A 142 8.30 -6.18 13.46
N THR A 143 8.32 -6.89 12.32
CA THR A 143 8.77 -6.30 11.05
C THR A 143 7.79 -5.22 10.62
N ARG A 144 8.30 -4.01 10.36
CA ARG A 144 7.53 -2.93 9.76
C ARG A 144 7.40 -3.17 8.25
N VAL A 145 6.28 -2.77 7.66
CA VAL A 145 6.00 -2.97 6.23
C VAL A 145 5.31 -1.74 5.65
N ASN A 146 5.66 -1.36 4.44
CA ASN A 146 4.95 -0.31 3.71
C ASN A 146 3.60 -0.86 3.23
N ILE A 147 2.52 -0.12 3.45
CA ILE A 147 1.17 -0.50 3.03
C ILE A 147 0.62 0.56 2.09
N GLU A 148 0.20 0.11 0.90
CA GLU A 148 -0.68 0.86 0.01
C GLU A 148 -2.04 0.16 -0.04
N THR A 149 -3.08 0.91 0.26
CA THR A 149 -4.48 0.47 0.16
C THR A 149 -4.99 0.61 -1.26
N ASP A 150 -5.98 -0.20 -1.63
CA ASP A 150 -6.55 -0.17 -2.96
C ASP A 150 -7.02 1.23 -3.35
N VAL A 151 -6.58 1.70 -4.51
CA VAL A 151 -6.93 3.01 -5.04
C VAL A 151 -8.45 3.22 -5.12
N PHE A 152 -9.21 2.17 -5.43
CA PHE A 152 -10.68 2.24 -5.46
C PHE A 152 -11.25 2.47 -4.06
N ALA A 153 -10.71 1.82 -3.03
CA ALA A 153 -11.13 2.03 -1.65
C ALA A 153 -10.89 3.49 -1.21
N ARG A 154 -9.74 4.07 -1.60
CA ARG A 154 -9.42 5.48 -1.33
C ARG A 154 -10.38 6.45 -2.01
N TYR A 155 -10.67 6.24 -3.30
CA TYR A 155 -11.64 7.07 -4.02
C TYR A 155 -13.05 6.96 -3.42
N MET A 156 -13.51 5.75 -3.12
CA MET A 156 -14.82 5.54 -2.48
C MET A 156 -14.90 6.23 -1.12
N HIS A 157 -13.87 6.07 -0.29
CA HIS A 157 -13.80 6.73 1.02
C HIS A 157 -13.82 8.26 0.90
N HIS A 158 -13.08 8.83 -0.06
CA HIS A 158 -13.08 10.27 -0.31
C HIS A 158 -14.47 10.78 -0.73
N ILE A 159 -15.12 10.11 -1.68
CA ILE A 159 -16.47 10.47 -2.15
C ILE A 159 -17.47 10.40 -1.00
N MET A 160 -17.53 9.27 -0.29
CA MET A 160 -18.49 9.05 0.79
C MET A 160 -18.34 10.04 1.95
N ASN A 161 -17.10 10.42 2.29
CA ASN A 161 -16.86 11.42 3.35
C ASN A 161 -17.12 12.86 2.91
N THR A 162 -17.00 13.14 1.61
CA THR A 162 -17.33 14.46 1.06
C THR A 162 -18.85 14.64 0.96
N SER A 163 -19.60 13.58 0.62
CA SER A 163 -21.07 13.61 0.55
C SER A 163 -21.76 13.79 1.91
N LYS A 164 -21.11 13.43 3.03
CA LYS A 164 -21.65 13.62 4.39
C LYS A 164 -21.64 15.06 4.88
N LYS A 165 -21.06 16.02 4.14
CA LYS A 165 -20.98 17.44 4.55
C LYS A 165 -22.21 18.29 4.19
N ASN A 166 -23.30 17.69 3.72
CA ASN A 166 -24.54 18.38 3.34
C ASN A 166 -25.70 18.18 4.35
N ASP A 167 -25.41 18.14 5.64
CA ASP A 167 -26.48 18.32 6.63
C ASP A 167 -26.82 19.82 6.65
N LEU A 168 -28.03 20.16 6.17
CA LEU A 168 -28.59 21.50 6.33
C LEU A 168 -28.53 21.89 7.80
N SER A 169 -27.86 22.99 8.12
CA SER A 169 -27.90 23.51 9.48
C SER A 169 -29.30 24.06 9.77
N TRP A 170 -29.69 24.11 11.05
CA TRP A 170 -30.94 24.78 11.44
C TRP A 170 -30.98 26.23 10.95
N ASN A 171 -29.82 26.91 10.83
CA ASN A 171 -29.72 28.24 10.25
C ASN A 171 -30.04 28.25 8.75
N ASP A 172 -29.69 27.20 8.00
CA ASP A 172 -30.05 27.07 6.58
C ASP A 172 -31.56 26.85 6.43
N VAL A 173 -32.15 26.05 7.33
CA VAL A 173 -33.61 25.82 7.38
C VAL A 173 -34.37 27.10 7.72
N GLU A 174 -33.93 27.86 8.73
CA GLU A 174 -34.52 29.16 9.09
C GLU A 174 -34.42 30.17 7.94
N ARG A 175 -33.27 30.21 7.26
CA ARG A 175 -33.06 31.10 6.11
C ARG A 175 -33.95 30.75 4.92
N ILE A 176 -34.20 29.47 4.67
CA ILE A 176 -35.13 29.00 3.63
C ILE A 176 -36.58 29.32 4.04
N SER A 177 -36.94 29.15 5.31
CA SER A 177 -38.29 29.44 5.81
C SER A 177 -38.63 30.94 5.82
N ALA A 178 -37.63 31.83 5.93
CA ALA A 178 -37.83 33.29 5.91
C ALA A 178 -38.01 33.86 4.49
N LEU A 179 -37.82 33.06 3.45
CA LEU A 179 -37.98 33.44 2.03
C LEU A 179 -39.39 33.14 1.47
N TYR A 180 -40.26 32.51 2.27
CA TYR A 180 -41.67 32.22 1.97
C TYR A 180 -42.59 32.83 3.03
#